data_AF-A0A7M5XMI2-F1
#
_entry.id   AF-A0A7M5XMI2-F1
#
_cell.length_a   1.000
_cell.length_b   1.000
_cell.length_c   1.000
_cell.angle_alpha   90.00
_cell.angle_beta   90.00
_cell.angle_gamma   90.00
#
_symmetry.space_group_name_H-M   'P 1'
#
loop_
_entity.id
_entity.type
_entity.pdbx_description
1 polymer ?
#
loop_
_entity_poly.entity_id
_entity_poly.type
_entity_poly.pdbx_seq_one_letter_code
_entity_poly.pdbx_strand_id
1 'polypeptide(L)'
;MPITIKVLALFLVVVICNLSANATCTDKMAGNLCQKWVSQHQCKTNEYVQQKCPKSCFNCGTPPPKPCQNTSHKCGSWKKYCRSIGNVRKMCPYSCGMCRSQAV
;
A
#
# COMPACT_ATOMS: atom_id res chain seq x y z
N MET A 1 39.78 -3.87 -35.68
CA MET A 1 39.56 -3.60 -34.24
C MET A 1 38.06 -3.79 -33.91
N PRO A 2 37.59 -5.04 -33.67
CA PRO A 2 36.16 -5.35 -33.48
C PRO A 2 35.68 -5.29 -32.02
N ILE A 3 36.58 -5.00 -31.08
CA ILE A 3 36.35 -5.16 -29.63
C ILE A 3 35.43 -4.06 -29.09
N THR A 4 35.52 -2.83 -29.61
CA THR A 4 34.70 -1.68 -29.19
C THR A 4 33.21 -1.84 -29.51
N ILE A 5 32.85 -2.47 -30.63
CA ILE A 5 31.45 -2.70 -31.03
C ILE A 5 30.78 -3.74 -30.12
N LYS A 6 31.50 -4.81 -29.76
CA LYS A 6 31.00 -5.85 -28.84
C LYS A 6 30.76 -5.32 -27.43
N VAL A 7 31.65 -4.44 -26.94
CA VAL A 7 31.51 -3.80 -25.62
C VAL A 7 30.34 -2.83 -25.60
N LEU A 8 30.15 -2.03 -26.66
CA LEU A 8 29.03 -1.09 -26.76
C LEU A 8 27.68 -1.81 -26.79
N ALA A 9 27.59 -2.95 -27.50
CA ALA A 9 26.38 -3.79 -27.53
C ALA A 9 26.05 -4.40 -26.15
N LEU A 10 27.08 -4.86 -25.41
CA LEU A 10 26.90 -5.37 -24.05
C LEU A 10 26.42 -4.28 -23.08
N PHE A 11 26.97 -3.07 -23.17
CA PHE A 11 26.53 -1.94 -22.36
C PHE A 11 25.07 -1.55 -22.65
N LEU A 12 24.66 -1.53 -23.93
CA LEU A 12 23.28 -1.25 -24.32
C LEU A 12 22.30 -2.30 -23.78
N VAL A 13 22.64 -3.59 -23.84
CA VAL A 13 21.80 -4.68 -23.29
C VAL A 13 21.61 -4.54 -21.79
N VAL A 14 22.68 -4.23 -21.03
CA VAL A 14 22.60 -4.04 -19.57
C VAL A 14 21.71 -2.84 -19.22
N VAL A 15 21.80 -1.74 -19.96
CA VAL A 15 20.95 -0.54 -19.72
C VAL A 15 19.47 -0.85 -20.01
N ILE A 16 19.16 -1.61 -21.06
CA ILE A 16 17.78 -1.99 -21.39
C ILE A 16 17.20 -2.94 -20.32
N CYS A 17 17.99 -3.88 -19.80
CA CYS A 17 17.51 -4.85 -18.80
C CYS A 17 17.19 -4.22 -17.44
N ASN A 18 17.83 -3.11 -17.05
CA ASN A 18 17.59 -2.47 -15.75
C ASN A 18 16.33 -1.58 -15.72
N LEU A 19 15.67 -1.34 -16.86
CA LEU A 19 14.55 -0.40 -16.97
C LEU A 19 13.16 -1.02 -16.64
N SER A 20 13.05 -2.34 -16.46
CA SER A 20 11.76 -3.02 -16.32
C SER A 20 11.42 -3.46 -14.88
N ALA A 21 11.45 -2.53 -13.93
CA ALA A 21 10.79 -2.71 -12.63
C ALA A 21 9.44 -1.97 -12.62
N ASN A 22 8.59 -2.22 -13.61
CA ASN A 22 7.21 -1.77 -13.56
C ASN A 22 6.46 -2.67 -12.57
N ALA A 23 6.16 -2.15 -11.38
CA ALA A 23 5.32 -2.83 -10.41
C ALA A 23 3.91 -2.98 -11.01
N THR A 24 3.66 -4.10 -11.69
CA THR A 24 2.38 -4.38 -12.33
C THR A 24 1.32 -4.57 -11.26
N CYS A 25 0.29 -3.71 -11.27
CA CYS A 25 -0.86 -3.89 -10.40
C CYS A 25 -1.67 -5.12 -10.84
N THR A 26 -1.67 -6.14 -10.00
CA THR A 26 -2.40 -7.39 -10.22
C THR A 26 -3.24 -7.75 -9.00
N ASP A 27 -4.30 -8.50 -9.24
CA ASP A 27 -5.06 -9.10 -8.16
C ASP A 27 -4.21 -10.14 -7.44
N LYS A 28 -4.25 -10.11 -6.10
CA LYS A 28 -3.48 -11.00 -5.23
C LYS A 28 -4.23 -12.29 -4.92
N MET A 29 -5.52 -12.38 -5.26
CA MET A 29 -6.32 -13.58 -5.06
C MET A 29 -6.23 -14.49 -6.28
N ALA A 30 -6.18 -15.80 -6.03
CA ALA A 30 -6.26 -16.80 -7.08
C ALA A 30 -7.71 -17.02 -7.55
N GLY A 31 -7.86 -17.43 -8.81
CA GLY A 31 -9.15 -17.79 -9.40
C GLY A 31 -10.09 -16.61 -9.64
N ASN A 32 -11.40 -16.88 -9.62
CA ASN A 32 -12.46 -15.92 -9.94
C ASN A 32 -13.03 -15.17 -8.72
N LEU A 33 -12.36 -15.24 -7.56
CA LEU A 33 -12.82 -14.62 -6.31
C LEU A 33 -12.98 -13.11 -6.45
N CYS A 34 -12.02 -12.44 -7.10
CA CYS A 34 -12.10 -11.01 -7.33
C CYS A 34 -13.30 -10.62 -8.20
N GLN A 35 -13.57 -11.35 -9.29
CA GLN A 35 -14.79 -11.12 -10.08
C GLN A 35 -16.07 -11.33 -9.27
N LYS A 36 -16.13 -12.38 -8.43
CA LYS A 36 -17.29 -12.62 -7.57
C LYS A 36 -17.56 -11.44 -6.62
N TRP A 37 -16.51 -10.89 -6.02
CA TRP A 37 -16.64 -9.76 -5.10
C TRP A 37 -16.95 -8.44 -5.80
N VAL A 38 -16.44 -8.23 -7.02
CA VAL A 38 -16.85 -7.11 -7.88
C VAL A 38 -18.35 -7.18 -8.15
N SER A 39 -18.87 -8.34 -8.57
CA SER A 39 -20.31 -8.54 -8.83
C SER A 39 -21.18 -8.39 -7.59
N GLN A 40 -20.61 -8.60 -6.39
CA GLN A 40 -21.29 -8.40 -5.11
C GLN A 40 -21.12 -6.96 -4.56
N HIS A 41 -20.58 -6.03 -5.34
CA HIS A 41 -20.30 -4.65 -4.96
C HIS A 41 -19.40 -4.48 -3.71
N GLN A 42 -18.60 -5.50 -3.38
CA GLN A 42 -17.72 -5.52 -2.20
C GLN A 42 -16.51 -4.59 -2.33
N CYS A 43 -16.17 -4.15 -3.55
CA CYS A 43 -15.09 -3.22 -3.80
C CYS A 43 -15.26 -1.87 -3.08
N LYS A 44 -16.47 -1.46 -2.69
CA LYS A 44 -16.70 -0.17 -1.99
C LYS A 44 -16.78 -0.31 -0.47
N THR A 45 -17.28 -1.44 0.01
CA THR A 45 -17.59 -1.65 1.43
C THR A 45 -16.54 -2.46 2.17
N ASN A 46 -15.71 -3.20 1.45
CA ASN A 46 -14.79 -4.16 2.04
C ASN A 46 -13.33 -3.79 1.70
N GLU A 47 -12.63 -3.21 2.68
CA GLU A 47 -11.23 -2.83 2.54
C GLU A 47 -10.33 -4.03 2.21
N TYR A 48 -10.66 -5.22 2.70
CA TYR A 48 -9.91 -6.44 2.38
C TYR A 48 -9.97 -6.74 0.88
N VAL A 49 -11.15 -6.61 0.26
CA VAL A 49 -11.33 -6.80 -1.17
C VAL A 49 -10.56 -5.73 -1.96
N GLN A 50 -10.60 -4.48 -1.54
CA GLN A 50 -9.83 -3.39 -2.17
C GLN A 50 -8.32 -3.65 -2.16
N GLN A 51 -7.78 -4.21 -1.07
CA GLN A 51 -6.35 -4.49 -0.92
C GLN A 51 -5.90 -5.77 -1.66
N LYS A 52 -6.79 -6.76 -1.75
CA LYS A 52 -6.50 -8.08 -2.35
C LYS A 52 -6.83 -8.15 -3.83
N CYS A 53 -7.79 -7.35 -4.29
CA CYS A 53 -8.21 -7.29 -5.68
C CYS A 53 -8.04 -5.87 -6.24
N PRO A 54 -6.84 -5.25 -6.15
CA PRO A 54 -6.66 -3.87 -6.57
C PRO A 54 -6.88 -3.68 -8.08
N LYS A 55 -6.62 -4.69 -8.91
CA LYS A 55 -6.86 -4.60 -10.35
C LYS A 55 -8.36 -4.70 -10.67
N SER A 56 -9.02 -5.71 -10.14
CA SER A 56 -10.46 -5.93 -10.35
C SER A 56 -11.34 -4.81 -9.78
N CYS A 57 -10.92 -4.21 -8.65
CA CYS A 57 -11.63 -3.06 -8.05
C CYS A 57 -11.17 -1.70 -8.60
N PHE A 58 -10.34 -1.67 -9.65
CA PHE A 58 -9.76 -0.44 -10.21
C PHE A 58 -9.02 0.44 -9.18
N ASN A 59 -8.46 -0.19 -8.15
CA ASN A 59 -7.76 0.41 -7.03
C ASN A 59 -6.23 0.25 -7.16
N CYS A 60 -5.72 0.34 -8.38
CA CYS A 60 -4.29 0.25 -8.69
C CYS A 60 -3.48 1.51 -8.32
N GLY A 61 -4.13 2.53 -7.74
CA GLY A 61 -3.46 3.70 -7.19
C GLY A 61 -2.89 3.42 -5.80
N THR A 62 -2.05 4.33 -5.31
CA THR A 62 -1.69 4.35 -3.89
C THR A 62 -2.99 4.57 -3.11
N PRO A 63 -3.39 3.67 -2.17
CA PRO A 63 -4.56 3.93 -1.35
C PRO A 63 -4.37 5.28 -0.67
N PRO A 64 -5.42 6.12 -0.58
CA PRO A 64 -5.29 7.40 0.08
C PRO A 64 -4.72 7.16 1.48
N PRO A 65 -3.76 7.99 1.93
CA PRO A 65 -3.19 7.85 3.25
C PRO A 65 -4.34 7.80 4.26
N LYS A 66 -4.37 6.74 5.08
CA LYS A 66 -5.41 6.62 6.11
C LYS A 66 -5.33 7.86 6.99
N PRO A 67 -6.46 8.53 7.27
CA PRO A 67 -6.45 9.70 8.13
C PRO A 67 -5.85 9.31 9.48
N CYS A 68 -4.88 10.11 9.93
CA CYS A 68 -4.30 9.96 11.25
C CYS A 68 -5.36 10.30 12.30
N GLN A 69 -6.03 9.28 12.83
CA GLN A 69 -7.08 9.43 13.81
C GLN A 69 -6.97 8.38 14.91
N ASN A 70 -7.49 8.73 16.08
CA ASN A 70 -7.68 7.78 17.17
C ASN A 70 -8.88 6.90 16.87
N THR A 71 -8.76 5.59 17.12
CA THR A 71 -9.86 4.62 16.97
C THR A 71 -10.61 4.39 18.28
N SER A 72 -10.06 4.85 19.42
CA SER A 72 -10.69 4.71 20.74
C SER A 72 -11.04 6.07 21.36
N HIS A 73 -12.19 6.15 22.03
CA HIS A 73 -12.59 7.32 22.82
C HIS A 73 -11.75 7.49 24.10
N LYS A 74 -11.06 6.44 24.56
CA LYS A 74 -10.25 6.46 25.79
C LYS A 74 -8.83 7.00 25.58
N CYS A 75 -8.50 7.47 24.38
CA CYS A 75 -7.17 7.94 24.04
C CYS A 75 -6.70 9.14 24.88
N GLY A 76 -7.61 9.96 25.40
CA GLY A 76 -7.28 11.02 26.36
C GLY A 76 -6.67 10.46 27.65
N SER A 77 -7.33 9.47 28.26
CA SER A 77 -6.87 8.83 29.49
C SER A 77 -5.63 7.96 29.29
N TRP A 78 -5.47 7.37 28.10
CA TRP A 78 -4.35 6.48 27.78
C TRP A 78 -3.10 7.18 27.27
N LYS A 79 -3.11 8.51 27.13
CA LYS A 79 -1.94 9.28 26.65
C LYS A 79 -0.66 8.97 27.44
N LYS A 80 -0.77 8.74 28.75
CA LYS A 80 0.38 8.37 29.60
C LYS A 80 0.99 7.00 29.25
N TYR A 81 0.22 6.10 28.65
CA TYR A 81 0.65 4.76 28.27
C TYR A 81 1.20 4.66 26.84
N CYS A 82 1.28 5.78 26.11
CA CYS A 82 1.81 5.79 24.75
C CYS A 82 3.24 5.22 24.65
N ARG A 83 4.06 5.36 25.70
CA ARG A 83 5.42 4.81 25.73
C ARG A 83 5.49 3.35 26.21
N SER A 84 4.49 2.92 26.98
CA SER A 84 4.52 1.62 27.68
C SER A 84 3.70 0.54 26.97
N ILE A 85 2.61 0.90 26.29
CA ILE A 85 1.66 -0.06 25.71
C ILE A 85 1.60 0.10 24.20
N GLY A 86 2.02 -0.93 23.47
CA GLY A 86 1.96 -0.96 21.99
C GLY A 86 0.55 -0.82 21.43
N ASN A 87 -0.45 -1.40 22.09
CA ASN A 87 -1.85 -1.29 21.66
C ASN A 87 -2.39 0.13 21.75
N VAL A 88 -1.98 0.90 22.76
CA VAL A 88 -2.37 2.32 22.88
C VAL A 88 -1.81 3.11 21.71
N ARG A 89 -0.57 2.84 21.27
CA ARG A 89 0.00 3.48 20.07
C ARG A 89 -0.77 3.16 18.79
N LYS A 90 -1.22 1.91 18.63
CA LYS A 90 -2.02 1.48 17.48
C LYS A 90 -3.41 2.11 17.46
N MET A 91 -4.05 2.20 18.62
CA MET A 91 -5.42 2.74 18.74
C MET A 91 -5.46 4.26 18.83
N CYS A 92 -4.40 4.88 19.34
CA CYS A 92 -4.35 6.31 19.63
C CYS A 92 -3.15 7.02 18.96
N PRO A 93 -2.90 6.81 17.66
CA PRO A 93 -1.69 7.31 17.02
C PRO A 93 -1.65 8.85 17.03
N TYR A 94 -2.80 9.53 16.94
CA TYR A 94 -2.88 10.98 17.05
C TYR A 94 -2.60 11.48 18.48
N SER A 95 -3.29 10.93 19.50
CA SER A 95 -3.06 11.35 20.90
C SER A 95 -1.65 11.03 21.41
N CYS A 96 -1.02 9.99 20.87
CA CYS A 96 0.36 9.63 21.17
C CYS A 96 1.40 10.41 20.36
N GLY A 97 0.98 11.32 19.48
CA GLY A 97 1.87 12.12 18.64
C GLY A 97 2.64 11.31 17.60
N MET A 98 2.17 10.11 17.26
CA MET A 98 2.79 9.24 16.25
C MET A 98 2.49 9.69 14.83
N CYS A 99 1.46 10.51 14.65
CA CYS A 99 1.16 11.16 13.39
C CYS A 99 0.47 12.51 13.66
N ARG A 100 0.52 13.39 12.66
CA ARG A 100 -0.26 14.62 12.62
C ARG A 100 -1.46 14.36 11.74
N SER A 101 -2.65 14.82 12.16
CA SER A 101 -3.83 14.81 11.28
C SER A 101 -3.44 15.51 9.99
N GLN A 102 -3.55 14.80 8.86
CA GLN A 102 -3.48 15.45 7.56
C GLN A 102 -4.73 16.32 7.48
N ALA A 103 -4.53 17.63 7.57
CA ALA A 103 -5.58 18.58 7.27
C ALA A 103 -5.92 18.38 5.78
N VAL A 104 -7.10 17.82 5.54
CA VAL A 104 -7.77 17.82 4.24
C VAL A 104 -8.37 19.19 3.99
#